data_AF-A0A934D1M9-F1
#
_entry.id   AF-A0A934D1M9-F1
#
_cell.length_a   1.000
_cell.length_b   1.000
_cell.length_c   1.000
_cell.angle_alpha   90.00
_cell.angle_beta   90.00
_cell.angle_gamma   90.00
#
_symmetry.space_group_name_H-M   'P 1'
#
loop_
_entity.id
_entity.type
_entity.pdbx_description
1 polymer ?
#
loop_
_entity_poly.entity_id
_entity_poly.type
_entity_poly.pdbx_seq_one_letter_code
_entity_poly.pdbx_strand_id
1 'polypeptide(L)'
;MNRLSIHRRAPSRRAPHVRGFSLLEIVIAVALLATLAAVVAMRSGGAIDKGKVGAVLQSVDSLKTACVSYHADTGSFAWEYSGYSATDRKLSGTQTAAGWAGPYLEAPLASGQNPWNGTIHVYATSATAGQAGFDVDGDGAVDVTSNSNMLYLSNVPATAAQSIDNALDKGAAGTWSTSGRVTYTASGGVLRILLHY
;
A
#
# COMPACT_ATOMS: atom_id res chain seq x y z
N MET A 1 61.84 13.36 82.12
CA MET A 1 61.06 12.37 81.32
C MET A 1 60.47 13.11 80.12
N ASN A 2 60.99 12.86 78.92
CA ASN A 2 60.66 13.60 77.70
C ASN A 2 59.81 12.70 76.78
N ARG A 3 58.54 13.05 76.51
CA ARG A 3 57.69 12.33 75.55
C ARG A 3 57.76 13.02 74.18
N LEU A 4 58.39 12.36 73.21
CA LEU A 4 58.34 12.72 71.79
C LEU A 4 57.00 12.27 71.19
N SER A 5 56.18 13.24 70.77
CA SER A 5 54.89 13.01 70.12
C SER A 5 55.07 12.97 68.60
N ILE A 6 55.06 11.79 68.00
CA ILE A 6 55.15 11.60 66.54
C ILE A 6 53.79 11.94 65.90
N HIS A 7 53.70 13.04 65.16
CA HIS A 7 52.52 13.38 64.35
C HIS A 7 52.60 12.73 62.97
N ARG A 8 51.81 11.67 62.77
CA ARG A 8 51.64 11.02 61.46
C ARG A 8 50.64 11.85 60.63
N ARG A 9 51.10 12.53 59.57
CA ARG A 9 50.22 13.24 58.63
C ARG A 9 49.50 12.23 57.72
N ALA A 10 48.18 12.32 57.64
CA ALA A 10 47.35 11.51 56.74
C ALA A 10 47.51 11.97 55.27
N PRO A 11 47.46 11.07 54.29
CA PRO A 11 47.57 11.42 52.88
C PRO A 11 46.31 12.16 52.39
N SER A 12 46.50 13.27 51.67
CA SER A 12 45.41 14.04 51.07
C SER A 12 44.83 13.29 49.86
N ARG A 13 43.55 12.96 49.94
CA ARG A 13 42.78 12.38 48.82
C ARG A 13 42.53 13.49 47.79
N ARG A 14 43.19 13.42 46.62
CA ARG A 14 42.91 14.35 45.51
C ARG A 14 41.48 14.14 45.02
N ALA A 15 40.69 15.21 44.95
CA ALA A 15 39.36 15.18 44.35
C ALA A 15 39.46 14.87 42.84
N PRO A 16 38.55 14.08 42.26
CA PRO A 16 38.53 13.85 40.83
C PRO A 16 38.29 15.17 40.10
N HIS A 17 39.14 15.49 39.13
CA HIS A 17 38.92 16.62 38.23
C HIS A 17 37.66 16.36 37.41
N VAL A 18 36.63 17.18 37.62
CA VAL A 18 35.47 17.24 36.74
C VAL A 18 35.95 17.84 35.42
N ARG A 19 36.01 17.02 34.36
CA ARG A 19 36.28 17.49 33.01
C ARG A 19 35.01 18.20 32.50
N GLY A 20 35.11 19.49 32.21
CA GLY A 20 34.06 20.23 31.52
C GLY A 20 34.00 19.82 30.04
N PHE A 21 32.82 19.92 29.44
CA PHE A 21 32.62 19.67 28.01
C PHE A 21 33.48 20.61 27.17
N SER A 22 34.20 20.07 26.18
CA SER A 22 34.92 20.90 25.22
C SER A 22 33.95 21.44 24.15
N LEU A 23 34.24 22.63 23.61
CA LEU A 23 33.51 23.16 22.45
C LEU A 23 33.56 22.20 21.27
N LEU A 24 34.70 21.51 21.09
CA LEU A 24 34.90 20.55 20.02
C LEU A 24 33.95 19.35 20.13
N GLU A 25 33.67 18.86 21.34
CA GLU A 25 32.71 17.76 21.55
C GLU A 25 31.29 18.13 21.12
N ILE A 26 30.86 19.37 21.39
CA ILE A 26 29.55 19.83 20.96
C ILE A 26 29.50 20.01 19.44
N VAL A 27 30.59 20.51 18.81
CA VAL A 27 30.67 20.63 17.35
C VAL A 27 30.57 19.26 16.67
N ILE A 28 31.31 18.26 17.16
CA ILE A 28 31.26 16.89 16.62
C ILE A 28 29.89 16.28 16.86
N ALA A 29 29.30 16.44 18.05
CA ALA A 29 27.98 15.91 18.35
C ALA A 29 26.90 16.48 17.43
N VAL A 30 26.88 17.80 17.22
CA VAL A 30 25.89 18.44 16.33
C VAL A 30 26.12 18.05 14.87
N ALA A 31 27.38 17.91 14.42
CA ALA A 31 27.69 17.40 13.08
C ALA A 31 27.20 15.96 12.88
N LEU A 32 27.38 15.08 13.87
CA LEU A 32 26.87 13.71 13.83
C LEU A 32 25.34 13.66 13.83
N LEU A 33 24.68 14.50 14.63
CA LEU A 33 23.22 14.60 14.61
C LEU A 33 22.69 15.10 13.27
N ALA A 34 23.34 16.10 12.66
CA ALA A 34 22.96 16.63 11.35
C ALA A 34 23.09 15.57 10.23
N THR A 35 24.17 14.79 10.25
CA THR A 35 24.38 13.72 9.28
C THR A 35 23.38 12.57 9.43
N LEU A 36 23.09 12.13 10.66
CA LEU A 36 22.06 11.12 10.92
C LEU A 36 20.66 11.61 10.50
N ALA A 37 20.31 12.85 10.83
CA ALA A 37 19.03 13.44 10.44
C ALA A 37 18.87 13.48 8.90
N ALA A 38 19.93 13.84 8.16
CA ALA A 38 19.91 13.87 6.70
C ALA A 38 19.64 12.49 6.07
N VAL A 39 20.22 11.41 6.62
CA VAL A 39 20.01 10.04 6.11
C VAL A 39 18.60 9.53 6.42
N VAL A 40 18.07 9.79 7.62
CA VAL A 40 16.72 9.37 8.02
C VAL A 40 15.65 10.06 7.19
N ALA A 41 15.83 11.35 6.88
CA ALA A 41 14.89 12.11 6.06
C ALA A 41 14.69 11.49 4.66
N MET A 42 15.76 11.05 3.99
CA MET A 42 15.67 10.48 2.64
C MET A 42 15.12 9.05 2.58
N ARG A 43 15.25 8.26 3.65
CA ARG A 43 14.88 6.83 3.63
C ARG A 43 13.40 6.56 3.94
N SER A 44 12.69 7.48 4.59
CA SER A 44 11.32 7.25 5.05
C SER A 44 10.27 7.25 3.93
N GLY A 45 10.40 8.12 2.93
CA GLY A 45 9.40 8.28 1.85
C GLY A 45 9.24 7.03 0.97
N GLY A 46 10.34 6.47 0.46
CA GLY A 46 10.28 5.34 -0.48
C GLY A 46 9.77 4.02 0.14
N ALA A 47 9.90 3.85 1.46
CA ALA A 47 9.36 2.67 2.15
C ALA A 47 7.83 2.75 2.29
N ILE A 48 7.30 3.95 2.52
CA ILE A 48 5.85 4.19 2.64
C ILE A 48 5.18 3.90 1.30
N ASP A 49 5.71 4.41 0.19
CA ASP A 49 5.11 4.21 -1.13
C ASP A 49 5.08 2.73 -1.54
N LYS A 50 6.15 1.98 -1.24
CA LYS A 50 6.17 0.52 -1.44
C LYS A 50 5.13 -0.19 -0.56
N GLY A 51 4.95 0.24 0.68
CA GLY A 51 3.92 -0.28 1.57
C GLY A 51 2.51 -0.05 1.02
N LYS A 52 2.24 1.14 0.46
CA LYS A 52 0.95 1.45 -0.19
C LYS A 52 0.67 0.54 -1.39
N VAL A 53 1.68 0.34 -2.26
CA VAL A 53 1.58 -0.59 -3.39
C VAL A 53 1.32 -2.02 -2.89
N GLY A 54 2.05 -2.49 -1.87
CA GLY A 54 1.84 -3.80 -1.28
C GLY A 54 0.43 -4.01 -0.71
N ALA A 55 -0.14 -2.99 -0.06
CA ALA A 55 -1.51 -3.05 0.47
C ALA A 55 -2.56 -3.21 -0.64
N VAL A 56 -2.37 -2.53 -1.79
CA VAL A 56 -3.26 -2.69 -2.95
C VAL A 56 -3.13 -4.08 -3.56
N LEU A 57 -1.90 -4.61 -3.73
CA LEU A 57 -1.68 -5.95 -4.25
C LEU A 57 -2.34 -7.02 -3.36
N GLN A 58 -2.21 -6.91 -2.04
CA GLN A 58 -2.90 -7.80 -1.10
C GLN A 58 -4.42 -7.70 -1.23
N SER A 59 -4.95 -6.48 -1.43
CA SER A 59 -6.38 -6.27 -1.66
C SER A 59 -6.83 -6.92 -2.98
N VAL A 60 -6.03 -6.81 -4.04
CA VAL A 60 -6.29 -7.46 -5.34
C VAL A 60 -6.41 -8.97 -5.19
N ASP A 61 -5.49 -9.62 -4.48
CA ASP A 61 -5.50 -11.08 -4.28
C ASP A 61 -6.73 -11.55 -3.49
N SER A 62 -7.07 -10.83 -2.41
CA SER A 62 -8.26 -11.11 -1.59
C SER A 62 -9.55 -10.92 -2.39
N LEU A 63 -9.68 -9.79 -3.10
CA LEU A 63 -10.84 -9.48 -3.94
C LEU A 63 -11.00 -10.46 -5.10
N LYS A 64 -9.90 -10.87 -5.74
CA LYS A 64 -9.92 -11.88 -6.79
C LYS A 64 -10.49 -13.20 -6.28
N THR A 65 -10.01 -13.67 -5.14
CA THR A 65 -10.48 -14.91 -4.51
C THR A 65 -11.97 -14.82 -4.17
N ALA A 66 -12.40 -13.68 -3.62
CA ALA A 66 -13.79 -13.43 -3.29
C ALA A 66 -14.70 -13.41 -4.55
N CYS A 67 -14.28 -12.73 -5.62
CA CYS A 67 -14.99 -12.68 -6.88
C CYS A 67 -15.14 -14.05 -7.54
N VAL A 68 -14.07 -14.86 -7.56
CA VAL A 68 -14.11 -16.24 -8.09
C VAL A 68 -15.08 -17.10 -7.30
N SER A 69 -15.07 -17.02 -5.98
CA SER A 69 -15.96 -17.80 -5.11
C SER A 69 -17.42 -17.41 -5.30
N TYR A 70 -17.71 -16.10 -5.33
CA TYR A 70 -19.04 -15.59 -5.62
C TYR A 70 -19.57 -16.07 -6.98
N HIS A 71 -18.72 -16.04 -8.02
CA HIS A 71 -19.09 -16.50 -9.35
C HIS A 71 -19.33 -18.03 -9.40
N ALA A 72 -18.52 -18.81 -8.69
CA ALA A 72 -18.71 -20.26 -8.59
C ALA A 72 -20.07 -20.63 -7.96
N ASP A 73 -20.49 -19.88 -6.94
CA ASP A 73 -21.71 -20.15 -6.18
C ASP A 73 -22.98 -19.63 -6.86
N THR A 74 -22.90 -18.45 -7.51
CA THR A 74 -24.07 -17.75 -8.05
C THR A 74 -24.15 -17.72 -9.57
N GLY A 75 -23.08 -18.13 -10.27
CA GLY A 75 -22.93 -18.00 -11.72
C GLY A 75 -22.91 -16.55 -12.23
N SER A 76 -22.79 -15.57 -11.33
CA SER A 76 -22.86 -14.14 -11.64
C SER A 76 -21.58 -13.44 -11.22
N PHE A 77 -21.19 -12.36 -11.90
CA PHE A 77 -20.06 -11.55 -11.47
C PHE A 77 -20.47 -10.66 -10.29
N ALA A 78 -19.60 -10.62 -9.27
CA ALA A 78 -19.87 -9.88 -8.05
C ALA A 78 -19.70 -8.37 -8.27
N TRP A 79 -20.18 -7.55 -7.35
CA TRP A 79 -19.71 -6.18 -7.24
C TRP A 79 -19.80 -5.77 -5.78
N GLU A 80 -18.89 -4.90 -5.36
CA GLU A 80 -18.78 -4.51 -3.96
C GLU A 80 -19.20 -3.06 -3.72
N TYR A 81 -19.51 -2.34 -4.81
CA TYR A 81 -20.09 -1.01 -4.76
C TYR A 81 -21.30 -0.91 -5.68
N SER A 82 -22.47 -0.64 -5.09
CA SER A 82 -23.60 -0.05 -5.80
C SER A 82 -23.64 1.38 -5.38
N GLY A 83 -23.55 2.28 -6.35
CA GLY A 83 -23.83 3.69 -6.13
C GLY A 83 -25.27 3.98 -5.68
N TYR A 84 -26.09 2.96 -5.40
CA TYR A 84 -27.51 3.07 -5.06
C TYR A 84 -27.87 2.61 -3.63
N SER A 85 -27.08 1.75 -2.96
CA SER A 85 -27.35 1.36 -1.56
C SER A 85 -26.20 0.57 -0.91
N ALA A 86 -25.98 0.80 0.39
CA ALA A 86 -25.08 0.01 1.23
C ALA A 86 -25.59 -1.43 1.48
N THR A 87 -26.82 -1.77 1.08
CA THR A 87 -27.41 -3.12 1.25
C THR A 87 -26.84 -4.15 0.27
N ASP A 88 -26.30 -3.70 -0.85
CA ASP A 88 -26.07 -4.59 -1.97
C ASP A 88 -24.59 -4.99 -2.13
N ARG A 89 -23.87 -5.07 -1.02
CA ARG A 89 -22.46 -5.45 -1.00
C ARG A 89 -22.34 -6.96 -1.20
N LYS A 90 -22.26 -7.39 -2.46
CA LYS A 90 -22.39 -8.82 -2.82
C LYS A 90 -21.26 -9.70 -2.30
N LEU A 91 -20.11 -9.09 -1.97
CA LEU A 91 -18.99 -9.84 -1.42
C LEU A 91 -18.98 -9.86 0.11
N SER A 92 -19.52 -8.87 0.82
CA SER A 92 -19.37 -8.75 2.29
C SER A 92 -20.67 -8.75 3.11
N GLY A 93 -21.84 -8.62 2.47
CA GLY A 93 -23.14 -8.59 3.14
C GLY A 93 -23.97 -9.87 2.90
N THR A 94 -24.98 -10.10 3.74
CA THR A 94 -25.99 -11.15 3.50
C THR A 94 -26.80 -10.81 2.25
N GLN A 95 -26.96 -11.77 1.34
CA GLN A 95 -27.67 -11.57 0.07
C GLN A 95 -28.78 -12.61 -0.13
N THR A 96 -29.80 -12.25 -0.91
CA THR A 96 -30.89 -13.14 -1.32
C THR A 96 -30.66 -13.76 -2.70
N ALA A 97 -29.46 -13.63 -3.27
CA ALA A 97 -29.13 -14.22 -4.56
C ALA A 97 -29.15 -15.75 -4.47
N ALA A 98 -29.77 -16.41 -5.46
CA ALA A 98 -29.79 -17.85 -5.52
C ALA A 98 -28.36 -18.42 -5.59
N GLY A 99 -28.10 -19.46 -4.79
CA GLY A 99 -26.78 -20.11 -4.72
C GLY A 99 -25.75 -19.41 -3.83
N TRP A 100 -26.03 -18.21 -3.31
CA TRP A 100 -25.08 -17.48 -2.47
C TRP A 100 -24.73 -18.24 -1.18
N ALA A 101 -23.43 -18.42 -0.91
CA ALA A 101 -22.90 -19.06 0.29
C ALA A 101 -21.88 -18.19 1.06
N GLY A 102 -21.87 -16.88 0.78
CA GLY A 102 -20.97 -15.91 1.41
C GLY A 102 -21.25 -15.65 2.90
N PRO A 103 -20.64 -14.59 3.48
CA PRO A 103 -19.86 -13.55 2.81
C PRO A 103 -18.50 -14.04 2.30
N TYR A 104 -18.04 -13.46 1.20
CA TYR A 104 -16.76 -13.76 0.54
C TYR A 104 -15.64 -12.77 0.94
N LEU A 105 -15.99 -11.68 1.61
CA LEU A 105 -15.10 -10.73 2.26
C LEU A 105 -15.48 -10.60 3.72
N GLU A 106 -14.47 -10.54 4.60
CA GLU A 106 -14.67 -10.36 6.04
C GLU A 106 -15.33 -9.02 6.39
N ALA A 107 -15.05 -7.98 5.58
CA ALA A 107 -15.60 -6.66 5.78
C ALA A 107 -15.88 -5.96 4.44
N PRO A 108 -16.88 -5.07 4.42
CA PRO A 108 -17.06 -4.04 3.41
C PRO A 108 -15.77 -3.36 2.95
N LEU A 109 -15.52 -3.38 1.64
CA LEU A 109 -14.53 -2.49 1.02
C LEU A 109 -14.79 -1.01 1.39
N ALA A 110 -13.85 -0.40 2.11
CA ALA A 110 -13.95 0.96 2.62
C ALA A 110 -13.06 1.93 1.82
N SER A 111 -13.44 3.20 1.75
CA SER A 111 -12.65 4.24 1.07
C SER A 111 -11.22 4.37 1.62
N GLY A 112 -11.03 4.13 2.93
CA GLY A 112 -9.71 4.13 3.58
C GLY A 112 -8.76 3.03 3.11
N GLN A 113 -9.24 2.03 2.36
CA GLN A 113 -8.39 1.03 1.73
C GLN A 113 -7.71 1.54 0.45
N ASN A 114 -8.10 2.73 -0.06
CA ASN A 114 -7.29 3.44 -1.04
C ASN A 114 -6.18 4.26 -0.33
N PRO A 115 -4.89 3.90 -0.47
CA PRO A 115 -3.80 4.58 0.24
C PRO A 115 -3.49 6.01 -0.22
N TRP A 116 -4.18 6.48 -1.27
CA TRP A 116 -4.02 7.80 -1.87
C TRP A 116 -5.28 8.66 -1.71
N ASN A 117 -6.15 8.35 -0.74
CA ASN A 117 -7.35 9.13 -0.44
C ASN A 117 -8.32 9.27 -1.63
N GLY A 118 -8.26 8.33 -2.58
CA GLY A 118 -9.22 8.22 -3.67
C GLY A 118 -10.34 7.25 -3.38
N THR A 119 -11.12 6.94 -4.41
CA THR A 119 -12.18 5.92 -4.35
C THR A 119 -11.60 4.54 -4.61
N ILE A 120 -12.25 3.50 -4.10
CA ILE A 120 -11.92 2.10 -4.37
C ILE A 120 -13.22 1.29 -4.47
N HIS A 121 -13.43 0.62 -5.61
CA HIS A 121 -14.68 -0.08 -5.92
C HIS A 121 -14.42 -1.36 -6.71
N VAL A 122 -15.25 -2.39 -6.50
CA VAL A 122 -15.30 -3.56 -7.37
C VAL A 122 -16.56 -3.51 -8.20
N TYR A 123 -16.40 -3.59 -9.51
CA TYR A 123 -17.46 -3.64 -10.50
C TYR A 123 -17.64 -5.05 -11.09
N ALA A 124 -18.84 -5.33 -11.60
CA ALA A 124 -19.20 -6.52 -12.36
C ALA A 124 -19.09 -6.28 -13.89
N THR A 125 -18.14 -5.45 -14.30
CA THR A 125 -17.87 -5.16 -15.72
C THR A 125 -16.39 -4.88 -15.93
N SER A 126 -15.87 -5.20 -17.12
CA SER A 126 -14.51 -4.83 -17.54
C SER A 126 -14.44 -3.44 -18.18
N ALA A 127 -15.57 -2.89 -18.60
CA ALA A 127 -15.66 -1.60 -19.25
C ALA A 127 -16.56 -0.65 -18.44
N THR A 128 -16.05 0.55 -18.17
CA THR A 128 -16.85 1.69 -17.70
C THR A 128 -17.07 2.63 -18.90
N ALA A 129 -18.19 3.37 -18.92
CA ALA A 129 -18.59 4.21 -20.05
C ALA A 129 -17.42 5.01 -20.66
N GLY A 130 -17.14 4.78 -21.95
CA GLY A 130 -16.07 5.46 -22.69
C GLY A 130 -14.68 4.85 -22.59
N GLN A 131 -14.49 3.72 -21.89
CA GLN A 131 -13.21 3.02 -21.83
C GLN A 131 -13.29 1.64 -22.48
N ALA A 132 -12.24 1.27 -23.23
CA ALA A 132 -12.04 -0.08 -23.71
C ALA A 132 -11.86 -1.07 -22.53
N GLY A 133 -12.15 -2.33 -22.79
CA GLY A 133 -11.90 -3.46 -21.89
C GLY A 133 -10.42 -3.74 -21.67
N PHE A 134 -10.07 -4.98 -21.36
CA PHE A 134 -8.67 -5.39 -21.17
C PHE A 134 -8.16 -6.19 -22.37
N ASP A 135 -6.98 -5.80 -22.86
CA ASP A 135 -6.13 -6.51 -23.84
C ASP A 135 -5.19 -7.40 -23.03
N VAL A 136 -5.59 -8.62 -22.68
CA VAL A 136 -4.92 -9.42 -21.64
C VAL A 136 -3.65 -10.07 -22.16
N ASP A 137 -3.58 -10.38 -23.46
CA ASP A 137 -2.41 -10.98 -24.09
C ASP A 137 -1.43 -9.95 -24.70
N GLY A 138 -1.84 -8.69 -24.82
CA GLY A 138 -1.00 -7.60 -25.30
C GLY A 138 -0.85 -7.57 -26.82
N ASP A 139 -1.74 -8.25 -27.57
CA ASP A 139 -1.69 -8.26 -29.03
C ASP A 139 -2.30 -6.99 -29.67
N GLY A 140 -2.87 -6.11 -28.85
CA GLY A 140 -3.49 -4.84 -29.24
C GLY A 140 -4.98 -4.94 -29.54
N ALA A 141 -5.57 -6.14 -29.47
CA ALA A 141 -7.01 -6.36 -29.46
C ALA A 141 -7.54 -6.41 -28.02
N VAL A 142 -8.80 -6.01 -27.83
CA VAL A 142 -9.42 -6.06 -26.51
C VAL A 142 -10.11 -7.41 -26.32
N ASP A 143 -9.63 -8.20 -25.37
CA ASP A 143 -10.17 -9.53 -25.05
C ASP A 143 -11.41 -9.48 -24.17
N VAL A 144 -11.37 -8.66 -23.11
CA VAL A 144 -12.37 -8.71 -22.03
C VAL A 144 -13.23 -7.45 -22.04
N THR A 145 -14.45 -7.54 -22.57
CA THR A 145 -15.29 -6.37 -22.89
C THR A 145 -16.58 -6.23 -22.07
N SER A 146 -17.02 -7.25 -21.33
CA SER A 146 -18.29 -7.14 -20.57
C SER A 146 -18.30 -7.95 -19.28
N ASN A 147 -18.36 -9.28 -19.34
CA ASN A 147 -18.60 -10.12 -18.17
C ASN A 147 -17.31 -10.36 -17.39
N SER A 148 -17.05 -9.50 -16.40
CA SER A 148 -15.85 -9.61 -15.59
C SER A 148 -16.00 -8.92 -14.24
N ASN A 149 -15.04 -9.15 -13.36
CA ASN A 149 -14.79 -8.35 -12.18
C ASN A 149 -13.60 -7.44 -12.37
N MET A 150 -13.77 -6.16 -12.02
CA MET A 150 -12.73 -5.14 -12.12
C MET A 150 -12.64 -4.36 -10.82
N LEU A 151 -11.42 -4.20 -10.30
CA LEU A 151 -11.10 -3.25 -9.26
C LEU A 151 -10.83 -1.88 -9.88
N TYR A 152 -11.44 -0.85 -9.33
CA TYR A 152 -11.26 0.55 -9.68
C TYR A 152 -10.62 1.28 -8.51
N LEU A 153 -9.57 2.07 -8.77
CA LEU A 153 -9.04 3.06 -7.84
C LEU A 153 -8.91 4.41 -8.53
N SER A 154 -9.19 5.50 -7.82
CA SER A 154 -8.88 6.86 -8.28
C SER A 154 -7.75 7.49 -7.47
N ASN A 155 -7.22 8.62 -7.98
CA ASN A 155 -6.14 9.40 -7.37
C ASN A 155 -4.83 8.60 -7.15
N VAL A 156 -4.59 7.57 -7.95
CA VAL A 156 -3.37 6.76 -7.89
C VAL A 156 -2.25 7.47 -8.67
N PRO A 157 -1.07 7.72 -8.08
CA PRO A 157 0.08 8.25 -8.80
C PRO A 157 0.55 7.31 -9.91
N ALA A 158 0.96 7.85 -11.07
CA ALA A 158 1.41 7.06 -12.21
C ALA A 158 2.57 6.10 -11.88
N THR A 159 3.51 6.53 -11.03
CA THR A 159 4.63 5.68 -10.59
C THR A 159 4.18 4.49 -9.73
N ALA A 160 3.14 4.67 -8.91
CA ALA A 160 2.55 3.61 -8.13
C ALA A 160 1.73 2.65 -9.01
N ALA A 161 0.94 3.19 -9.95
CA ALA A 161 0.22 2.41 -10.94
C ALA A 161 1.17 1.51 -11.77
N GLN A 162 2.28 2.07 -12.26
CA GLN A 162 3.31 1.31 -12.96
C GLN A 162 3.97 0.24 -12.08
N SER A 163 4.16 0.52 -10.79
CA SER A 163 4.71 -0.48 -9.85
C SER A 163 3.75 -1.64 -9.61
N ILE A 164 2.44 -1.36 -9.57
CA ILE A 164 1.37 -2.37 -9.46
C ILE A 164 1.28 -3.20 -10.75
N ASP A 165 1.30 -2.53 -11.91
CA ASP A 165 1.33 -3.18 -13.23
C ASP A 165 2.50 -4.17 -13.35
N ASN A 166 3.73 -3.70 -13.08
CA ASN A 166 4.92 -4.55 -13.10
C ASN A 166 4.81 -5.79 -12.20
N ALA A 167 4.12 -5.66 -11.05
CA ALA A 167 3.93 -6.75 -10.12
C ALA A 167 2.89 -7.78 -10.61
N LEU A 168 1.86 -7.34 -11.34
CA LEU A 168 0.76 -8.18 -11.82
C LEU A 168 1.04 -8.81 -13.19
N ASP A 169 1.55 -8.03 -14.14
CA ASP A 169 1.68 -8.41 -15.55
C ASP A 169 3.12 -8.73 -15.98
N LYS A 170 4.09 -8.66 -15.04
CA LYS A 170 5.50 -9.07 -15.22
C LYS A 170 6.18 -8.48 -16.47
N GLY A 171 5.76 -7.28 -16.90
CA GLY A 171 6.32 -6.60 -18.06
C GLY A 171 5.93 -7.20 -19.40
N ALA A 172 4.66 -7.63 -19.57
CA ALA A 172 4.09 -7.96 -20.87
C ALA A 172 4.46 -6.89 -21.92
N ALA A 173 4.77 -7.34 -23.14
CA ALA A 173 5.31 -6.49 -24.20
C ALA A 173 4.22 -5.54 -24.74
N GLY A 174 4.05 -4.39 -24.09
CA GLY A 174 3.06 -3.38 -24.47
C GLY A 174 3.28 -2.06 -23.75
N THR A 175 2.40 -1.08 -24.01
CA THR A 175 2.36 0.14 -23.20
C THR A 175 1.72 -0.23 -21.85
N TRP A 176 2.50 -0.23 -20.77
CA TRP A 176 2.13 -0.61 -19.38
C TRP A 176 0.79 -0.05 -18.85
N SER A 177 0.22 0.96 -19.51
CA SER A 177 -1.03 1.61 -19.11
C SER A 177 -2.25 1.18 -19.92
N THR A 178 -2.10 0.44 -21.01
CA THR A 178 -3.20 0.11 -21.95
C THR A 178 -3.32 -1.36 -22.31
N SER A 179 -2.31 -2.17 -22.01
CA SER A 179 -2.28 -3.60 -22.29
C SER A 179 -1.99 -4.37 -21.01
N GLY A 180 -2.49 -5.58 -20.93
CA GLY A 180 -2.49 -6.45 -19.77
C GLY A 180 -3.79 -6.41 -18.97
N ARG A 181 -3.68 -6.89 -17.74
CA ARG A 181 -4.77 -6.91 -16.75
C ARG A 181 -4.86 -5.61 -15.98
N VAL A 182 -3.89 -4.73 -16.15
CA VAL A 182 -3.86 -3.41 -15.54
C VAL A 182 -3.98 -2.34 -16.61
N THR A 183 -4.85 -1.35 -16.37
CA THR A 183 -4.88 -0.15 -17.22
C THR A 183 -4.90 1.09 -16.36
N TYR A 184 -4.33 2.17 -16.89
CA TYR A 184 -4.17 3.43 -16.18
C TYR A 184 -4.57 4.61 -17.05
N THR A 185 -5.37 5.53 -16.48
CA THR A 185 -5.72 6.81 -17.09
C THR A 185 -5.17 7.94 -16.23
N ALA A 186 -4.32 8.78 -16.82
CA ALA A 186 -3.68 9.89 -16.10
C ALA A 186 -4.69 10.93 -15.58
N SER A 187 -5.76 11.21 -16.34
CA SER A 187 -6.86 12.05 -15.89
C SER A 187 -7.56 11.40 -14.70
N GLY A 188 -7.50 12.03 -13.53
CA GLY A 188 -8.06 11.50 -12.28
C GLY A 188 -7.25 10.39 -11.60
N GLY A 189 -6.07 10.02 -12.14
CA GLY A 189 -5.22 8.96 -11.60
C GLY A 189 -5.97 7.63 -11.46
N VAL A 190 -6.69 7.24 -12.50
CA VAL A 190 -7.59 6.09 -12.46
C VAL A 190 -6.82 4.81 -12.81
N LEU A 191 -6.73 3.91 -11.86
CA LEU A 191 -6.16 2.56 -12.01
C LEU A 191 -7.30 1.54 -12.06
N ARG A 192 -7.27 0.68 -13.08
CA ARG A 192 -8.23 -0.42 -13.24
C ARG A 192 -7.48 -1.72 -13.31
N ILE A 193 -7.93 -2.72 -12.56
CA ILE A 193 -7.30 -4.03 -12.47
C ILE A 193 -8.37 -5.09 -12.72
N LEU A 194 -8.13 -5.95 -13.70
CA LEU A 194 -8.97 -7.11 -13.99
C LEU A 194 -8.74 -8.19 -12.92
N LEU A 195 -9.80 -8.56 -12.21
CA LEU A 195 -9.75 -9.55 -11.14
C LEU A 195 -10.09 -10.96 -11.65
N HIS A 196 -11.18 -11.06 -12.41
CA HIS A 196 -11.76 -12.31 -12.90
C HIS A 196 -12.58 -12.04 -14.17
N TYR A 197 -12.60 -12.94 -15.14
CA TYR A 197 -13.37 -12.88 -16.40
C TYR A 197 -13.63 -14.29 -16.91
#